data_AF-A0A4S4M270-F1
#
_entry.id   AF-A0A4S4M270-F1
#
_cell.length_a   1.000
_cell.length_b   1.000
_cell.length_c   1.000
_cell.angle_alpha   90.00
_cell.angle_beta   90.00
_cell.angle_gamma   90.00
#
_symmetry.space_group_name_H-M   'P 1'
#
loop_
_entity.id
_entity.type
_entity.pdbx_description
1 polymer ?
#
loop_
_entity_poly.entity_id
_entity_poly.type
_entity_poly.pdbx_seq_one_letter_code
_entity_poly.pdbx_strand_id
1 'polypeptide(L)'
;MPSKRESLNSSDLYKFHRPKLVIRETPHPLKRESKMSKLRSHRALSDSAIRNLASYRAPRLALPFPRSHSAAVLVALFIGRMGDLYVLLSRRATMLRTYAGDTALPGGKVDPEDKTIEDTAVCSSI
;
A
#
# COMPACT_ATOMS: atom_id res chain seq x y z
N MET A 1 -32.93 -43.09 -5.75
CA MET A 1 -32.67 -41.88 -4.94
C MET A 1 -31.28 -41.34 -5.30
N PRO A 2 -31.12 -40.32 -6.15
CA PRO A 2 -29.79 -39.78 -6.43
C PRO A 2 -29.45 -38.67 -5.43
N SER A 3 -28.35 -38.87 -4.73
CA SER A 3 -27.68 -37.90 -3.85
C SER A 3 -27.09 -36.78 -4.71
N LYS A 4 -27.64 -35.56 -4.59
CA LYS A 4 -27.08 -34.34 -5.18
C LYS A 4 -25.80 -33.99 -4.43
N ARG A 5 -24.64 -34.28 -5.02
CA ARG A 5 -23.37 -33.68 -4.60
C ARG A 5 -23.37 -32.23 -5.10
N GLU A 6 -23.68 -31.30 -4.20
CA GLU A 6 -23.47 -29.87 -4.46
C GLU A 6 -21.96 -29.61 -4.52
N SER A 7 -21.48 -29.39 -5.73
CA SER A 7 -20.13 -28.89 -5.99
C SER A 7 -20.03 -27.46 -5.47
N LEU A 8 -19.48 -27.29 -4.27
CA LEU A 8 -19.07 -25.98 -3.75
C LEU A 8 -17.99 -25.41 -4.68
N ASN A 9 -18.39 -24.44 -5.49
CA ASN A 9 -17.51 -23.75 -6.42
C ASN A 9 -16.53 -22.89 -5.60
N SER A 10 -15.23 -23.23 -5.63
CA SER A 10 -14.15 -22.54 -4.91
C SER A 10 -14.06 -21.03 -5.22
N SER A 11 -14.73 -20.57 -6.28
CA SER A 11 -14.84 -19.17 -6.69
C SER A 11 -15.61 -18.27 -5.73
N ASP A 12 -16.41 -18.81 -4.79
CA ASP A 12 -17.19 -17.99 -3.85
C ASP A 12 -16.37 -17.47 -2.65
N LEU A 13 -15.20 -18.04 -2.36
CA LEU A 13 -14.31 -17.60 -1.27
C LEU A 13 -13.58 -16.27 -1.57
N TYR A 14 -13.61 -15.81 -2.82
CA TYR A 14 -13.07 -14.51 -3.25
C TYR A 14 -14.16 -13.52 -3.67
N LYS A 15 -15.40 -13.69 -3.19
CA LYS A 15 -16.40 -12.60 -3.22
C LYS A 15 -16.00 -11.53 -2.22
N PHE A 16 -15.07 -10.66 -2.63
CA PHE A 16 -14.92 -9.37 -1.98
C PHE A 16 -16.28 -8.68 -1.99
N HIS A 17 -16.78 -8.34 -0.81
CA HIS A 17 -17.90 -7.43 -0.65
C HIS A 17 -17.44 -6.05 -1.15
N ARG A 18 -17.48 -5.86 -2.47
CA ARG A 18 -17.32 -4.57 -3.12
C ARG A 18 -18.70 -3.95 -3.11
N PRO A 19 -19.06 -3.11 -2.12
CA PRO A 19 -20.34 -2.42 -2.17
C PRO A 19 -20.41 -1.73 -3.53
N LYS A 20 -21.46 -2.04 -4.30
CA LYS A 20 -21.81 -1.26 -5.47
C LYS A 20 -22.29 0.08 -4.94
N LEU A 21 -21.34 0.98 -4.64
CA LEU A 21 -21.62 2.36 -4.29
C LEU A 21 -22.28 2.98 -5.51
N VAL A 22 -23.61 2.96 -5.54
CA VAL A 22 -24.40 3.79 -6.44
C VAL A 22 -24.17 5.22 -5.96
N ILE A 23 -23.22 5.91 -6.59
CA ILE A 23 -22.77 7.28 -6.23
C ILE A 23 -23.93 8.29 -6.23
N ARG A 24 -25.09 7.91 -6.78
CA ARG A 24 -26.32 8.72 -6.84
C ARG A 24 -27.23 8.60 -5.62
N GLU A 25 -27.04 7.61 -4.75
CA GLU A 25 -27.97 7.29 -3.65
C GLU A 25 -27.34 7.47 -2.26
N THR A 26 -26.34 8.34 -2.11
CA THR A 26 -25.93 8.79 -0.78
C THR A 26 -26.98 9.78 -0.25
N PRO A 27 -27.44 9.68 1.02
CA PRO A 27 -28.46 10.56 1.62
C PRO A 27 -28.17 12.07 1.49
N HIS A 28 -26.92 12.41 1.16
CA HIS A 28 -26.48 13.75 0.82
C HIS A 28 -25.72 13.71 -0.51
N PRO A 29 -26.30 14.14 -1.65
CA PRO A 29 -25.54 14.27 -2.90
C PRO A 29 -24.46 15.34 -2.70
N LEU A 30 -23.19 14.95 -2.73
CA LEU A 30 -22.09 15.91 -2.73
C LEU A 30 -22.22 16.76 -4.00
N LYS A 31 -22.69 18.01 -3.87
CA LYS A 31 -22.71 19.00 -4.96
C LYS A 31 -21.33 19.04 -5.62
N ARG A 32 -21.28 19.24 -6.94
CA ARG A 32 -20.01 19.31 -7.71
C ARG A 32 -18.98 20.25 -7.07
N GLU A 33 -19.45 21.35 -6.49
CA GLU A 33 -18.63 22.31 -5.75
C GLU A 33 -17.98 21.70 -4.51
N SER A 34 -18.73 20.92 -3.72
CA SER A 34 -18.24 20.17 -2.56
C SER A 34 -17.16 19.16 -2.96
N LYS A 35 -17.32 18.54 -4.13
CA LYS A 35 -16.33 17.59 -4.67
C LYS A 35 -15.07 18.32 -5.13
N MET A 36 -15.21 19.48 -5.79
CA MET A 36 -14.07 20.29 -6.23
C MET A 36 -13.31 20.94 -5.08
N SER A 37 -14.01 21.50 -4.08
CA SER A 37 -13.39 22.09 -2.90
C SER A 37 -12.63 21.02 -2.11
N LYS A 38 -13.23 19.84 -1.93
CA LYS A 38 -12.55 18.69 -1.32
C LYS A 38 -11.30 18.28 -2.10
N LEU A 39 -11.38 18.12 -3.43
CA LEU A 39 -10.21 17.80 -4.26
C LEU A 39 -9.09 18.83 -4.10
N ARG A 40 -9.41 20.13 -4.14
CA ARG A 40 -8.42 21.22 -4.00
C ARG A 40 -7.73 21.18 -2.64
N SER A 41 -8.49 20.98 -1.56
CA SER A 41 -7.93 20.88 -0.22
C SER A 41 -7.02 19.66 -0.05
N HIS A 42 -7.46 18.49 -0.52
CA HIS A 42 -6.64 17.27 -0.46
C HIS A 42 -5.36 17.40 -1.28
N ARG A 43 -5.43 17.99 -2.49
CA ARG A 43 -4.25 18.23 -3.31
C ARG A 43 -3.24 19.14 -2.62
N ALA A 44 -3.70 20.25 -2.03
CA ALA A 44 -2.83 21.18 -1.33
C ALA A 44 -2.13 20.53 -0.11
N LEU A 45 -2.85 19.68 0.63
CA LEU A 45 -2.29 18.92 1.74
C LEU A 45 -1.28 17.86 1.28
N SER A 46 -1.56 17.15 0.19
CA SER A 46 -0.63 16.17 -0.38
C SER A 46 0.66 16.83 -0.88
N ASP A 47 0.54 17.97 -1.57
CA ASP A 47 1.70 18.71 -2.07
C ASP A 47 2.57 19.25 -0.91
N SER A 48 1.96 19.72 0.19
CA SER A 48 2.71 20.17 1.37
C SER A 48 3.40 19.01 2.09
N ALA A 49 2.76 17.85 2.21
CA ALA A 49 3.34 16.66 2.80
C ALA A 49 4.57 16.16 2.01
N ILE A 50 4.50 16.14 0.68
CA ILE A 50 5.64 15.77 -0.18
C ILE A 50 6.79 16.77 0.00
N ARG A 51 6.50 18.07 0.06
CA ARG A 51 7.54 19.09 0.30
C ARG A 51 8.21 18.90 1.66
N ASN A 52 7.43 18.60 2.70
CA ASN A 52 7.96 18.33 4.03
C ASN A 52 8.91 17.11 3.98
N LEU A 53 8.47 16.01 3.38
CA LEU A 53 9.29 14.80 3.23
C LEU A 53 10.56 15.05 2.40
N ALA A 54 10.48 15.85 1.33
CA ALA A 54 11.64 16.22 0.52
C ALA A 54 12.65 17.08 1.30
N SER A 55 12.18 17.91 2.24
CA SER A 55 13.03 18.70 3.12
C SER A 55 13.57 17.93 4.34
N TYR A 56 12.97 16.78 4.63
CA TYR A 56 13.33 15.98 5.79
C TYR A 56 14.75 15.40 5.64
N ARG A 57 15.59 15.67 6.63
CA ARG A 57 16.92 15.06 6.76
C ARG A 57 16.85 14.03 7.86
N ALA A 58 16.86 12.76 7.47
CA ALA A 58 16.89 11.67 8.44
C ALA A 58 18.18 11.78 9.28
N PRO A 59 18.08 11.76 10.62
CA PRO A 59 19.27 11.70 11.46
C PRO A 59 20.03 10.41 11.16
N ARG A 60 21.37 10.48 11.13
CA ARG A 60 22.20 9.28 10.99
C ARG A 60 22.01 8.43 12.24
N LEU A 61 21.22 7.37 12.13
CA LEU A 61 21.05 6.41 13.20
C LEU A 61 22.31 5.55 13.25
N ALA A 62 23.24 5.86 14.15
CA ALA A 62 24.35 4.97 14.50
C ALA A 62 23.81 3.82 15.34
N LEU A 63 23.03 2.93 14.71
CA LEU A 63 22.48 1.79 15.41
C LEU A 63 23.57 0.72 15.53
N PRO A 64 23.80 0.15 16.73
CA PRO A 64 24.83 -0.85 16.97
C PRO A 64 24.45 -2.24 16.43
N PHE A 65 23.66 -2.32 15.36
CA PHE A 65 23.22 -3.58 14.77
C PHE A 65 24.14 -3.98 13.62
N PRO A 66 24.52 -5.27 13.54
CA PRO A 66 25.25 -5.78 12.38
C PRO A 66 24.38 -5.66 11.13
N ARG A 67 25.00 -5.34 9.98
CA ARG A 67 24.31 -5.19 8.69
C ARG A 67 23.43 -6.40 8.34
N SER A 68 23.83 -7.59 8.76
CA SER A 68 23.09 -8.85 8.55
C SER A 68 21.77 -8.95 9.32
N HIS A 69 21.46 -8.01 10.21
CA HIS A 69 20.17 -7.91 10.93
C HIS A 69 19.37 -6.67 10.53
N SER A 70 19.86 -5.91 9.55
CA SER A 70 19.18 -4.75 9.02
C SER A 70 18.24 -5.15 7.88
N ALA A 71 17.18 -4.36 7.72
CA ALA A 71 16.24 -4.45 6.61
C ALA A 71 15.94 -3.03 6.12
N ALA A 72 15.60 -2.91 4.84
CA ALA A 72 15.17 -1.65 4.25
C ALA A 72 13.87 -1.85 3.48
N VAL A 73 13.02 -0.82 3.51
CA VAL A 73 11.72 -0.82 2.84
C VAL A 73 11.57 0.42 1.97
N LEU A 74 10.90 0.25 0.83
CA LEU A 74 10.55 1.31 -0.11
C LEU A 74 9.16 1.84 0.21
N VAL A 75 9.06 3.13 0.55
CA VAL A 75 7.79 3.85 0.68
C VAL A 75 7.54 4.67 -0.59
N ALA A 76 6.94 4.03 -1.60
CA ALA A 76 6.64 4.71 -2.87
C ALA A 76 5.34 5.54 -2.75
N LEU A 77 5.49 6.87 -2.71
CA LEU A 77 4.40 7.83 -2.59
C LEU A 77 3.94 8.36 -3.95
N PHE A 78 2.63 8.42 -4.16
CA PHE A 78 2.04 9.01 -5.38
C PHE A 78 0.71 9.69 -5.10
N ILE A 79 0.37 10.72 -5.89
CA ILE A 79 -0.90 11.45 -5.76
C ILE A 79 -1.92 10.88 -6.74
N GLY A 80 -3.08 10.47 -6.24
CA GLY A 80 -4.16 9.98 -7.09
C GLY A 80 -5.03 11.09 -7.70
N ARG A 81 -6.01 10.68 -8.51
CA ARG A 81 -6.89 11.59 -9.26
C ARG A 81 -7.75 12.50 -8.37
N MET A 82 -7.97 12.11 -7.11
CA MET A 82 -8.73 12.89 -6.14
C MET A 82 -7.87 13.82 -5.26
N GLY A 83 -6.56 13.93 -5.56
CA GLY A 83 -5.65 14.75 -4.78
C GLY A 83 -5.18 14.10 -3.48
N ASP A 84 -5.60 12.86 -3.21
CA ASP A 84 -5.15 12.05 -2.08
C ASP A 84 -3.75 11.46 -2.32
N LEU A 85 -2.97 11.35 -1.26
CA LEU A 85 -1.66 10.71 -1.25
C LEU A 85 -1.81 9.21 -0.98
N TYR A 86 -1.15 8.39 -1.79
CA TYR A 86 -1.18 6.93 -1.72
C TYR A 86 0.23 6.37 -1.55
N VAL A 87 0.31 5.19 -0.95
CA VAL A 87 1.53 4.40 -0.76
C VAL A 87 1.36 3.07 -1.48
N LEU A 88 2.40 2.63 -2.21
CA LEU A 88 2.42 1.29 -2.79
C LEU A 88 2.66 0.23 -1.71
N LEU A 89 1.80 -0.77 -1.67
CA LEU A 89 1.94 -1.94 -0.80
C LEU A 89 1.92 -3.22 -1.65
N SER A 90 2.73 -4.20 -1.26
CA SER A 90 2.71 -5.54 -1.83
C SER A 90 1.85 -6.47 -0.98
N ARG A 91 1.31 -7.53 -1.59
CA ARG A 91 0.64 -8.62 -0.88
C ARG A 91 1.51 -9.86 -0.97
N ARG A 92 1.81 -10.47 0.18
CA ARG A 92 2.62 -11.69 0.23
C ARG A 92 1.87 -12.89 -0.34
N ALA A 93 2.60 -13.74 -1.06
CA ALA A 93 2.07 -14.99 -1.61
C ALA A 93 1.46 -15.85 -0.50
N THR A 94 0.33 -16.48 -0.78
CA THR A 94 -0.44 -17.29 0.19
C THR A 94 0.27 -18.58 0.60
N MET A 95 1.35 -18.96 -0.09
CA MET A 95 2.15 -20.17 0.19
C MET A 95 3.39 -19.89 1.05
N LEU A 96 3.62 -18.65 1.51
CA LEU A 96 4.78 -18.33 2.34
C LEU A 96 4.66 -18.91 3.75
N ARG A 97 5.79 -19.37 4.29
CA ARG A 97 5.90 -20.04 5.60
C ARG A 97 5.56 -19.13 6.78
N THR A 98 5.62 -17.81 6.58
CA THR A 98 5.30 -16.79 7.59
C THR A 98 4.54 -15.64 6.94
N TYR A 99 3.47 -15.17 7.58
CA TYR A 99 2.68 -14.00 7.17
C TYR A 99 2.06 -14.06 5.76
N ALA A 100 1.54 -15.22 5.39
CA ALA A 100 0.88 -15.46 4.11
C ALA A 100 -0.34 -14.54 3.92
N GLY A 101 -0.42 -13.86 2.78
CA GLY A 101 -1.57 -13.01 2.42
C GLY A 101 -1.58 -11.61 3.04
N ASP A 102 -0.60 -11.28 3.88
CA ASP A 102 -0.46 -9.97 4.52
C ASP A 102 -0.03 -8.89 3.53
N THR A 103 -0.48 -7.66 3.80
CA THR A 103 -0.10 -6.45 3.08
C THR A 103 1.14 -5.85 3.74
N ALA A 104 2.20 -5.62 2.97
CA ALA A 104 3.47 -5.09 3.47
C ALA A 104 4.03 -4.01 2.54
N LEU A 105 4.98 -3.22 3.04
CA LEU A 105 5.78 -2.36 2.19
C LEU A 105 6.78 -3.22 1.38
N PRO A 106 7.05 -2.86 0.11
CA PRO A 106 8.14 -3.47 -0.65
C PRO A 106 9.48 -3.30 0.07
N GLY A 107 10.35 -4.28 -0.06
CA GLY A 107 11.66 -4.29 0.58
C GLY A 107 12.02 -5.64 1.17
N GLY A 108 13.13 -5.67 1.90
CA GLY A 108 13.72 -6.92 2.34
C GLY A 108 14.83 -6.74 3.35
N LYS A 109 15.37 -7.88 3.76
CA LYS A 109 16.57 -7.96 4.56
C LYS A 109 17.78 -7.53 3.71
N VAL A 110 18.77 -6.88 4.32
CA VAL A 110 20.02 -6.54 3.64
C VAL A 110 20.73 -7.82 3.19
N ASP A 111 21.03 -7.88 1.89
CA ASP A 111 21.84 -8.93 1.30
C ASP A 111 23.34 -8.53 1.30
N PRO A 112 24.28 -9.50 1.28
CA PRO A 112 25.71 -9.21 1.30
C PRO A 112 26.21 -8.36 0.13
N GLU A 113 25.50 -8.42 -1.00
CA GLU A 113 25.81 -7.67 -2.22
C GLU A 113 25.26 -6.23 -2.22
N ASP A 114 24.40 -5.89 -1.25
CA ASP A 114 23.80 -4.56 -1.13
C ASP A 114 24.82 -3.54 -0.62
N LYS A 115 25.07 -2.51 -1.42
CA LYS A 115 26.04 -1.45 -1.07
C LYS A 115 25.38 -0.32 -0.29
N THR A 116 24.11 -0.06 -0.57
CA THR A 116 23.33 1.05 -0.02
C THR A 116 21.97 0.57 0.52
N ILE A 117 21.33 1.38 1.36
CA ILE A 117 20.00 1.05 1.90
C ILE A 117 18.92 1.09 0.81
N GLU A 118 19.16 1.90 -0.23
CA GLU A 118 18.34 2.01 -1.42
C GLU A 118 18.40 0.71 -2.23
N ASP A 119 19.59 0.12 -2.38
CA ASP A 119 19.76 -1.18 -3.05
C ASP A 119 18.95 -2.26 -2.33
N THR A 120 19.07 -2.36 -1.00
CA THR A 120 18.29 -3.30 -0.19
C THR A 120 16.78 -3.11 -0.33
N ALA A 121 16.31 -1.85 -0.32
CA ALA A 121 14.88 -1.57 -0.43
C ALA A 121 14.31 -1.98 -1.80
N VAL A 122 15.10 -1.86 -2.86
CA VAL A 122 14.67 -2.17 -4.24
C VAL A 122 14.86 -3.65 -4.56
N CYS A 123 15.87 -4.32 -4.01
CA CYS A 123 16.27 -5.70 -4.37
C CYS A 123 15.10 -6.71 -4.33
N SER A 124 14.23 -6.63 -3.31
CA SER A 124 13.06 -7.52 -3.15
C SER A 124 11.72 -6.94 -3.65
N SER A 125 11.74 -5.88 -4.45
CA SER A 125 10.52 -5.12 -4.79
C SER A 125 9.71 -5.62 -6.00
N ILE A 126 10.04 -6.78 -6.61
CA ILE A 126 9.33 -7.33 -7.78
C ILE A 126 9.00 -8.82 -7.58
#